data_AF-A0A8B7QI67-F1
#
_entry.id   AF-A0A8B7QI67-F1
#
_cell.length_a   1.000
_cell.length_b   1.000
_cell.length_c   1.000
_cell.angle_alpha   90.00
_cell.angle_beta   90.00
_cell.angle_gamma   90.00
#
_symmetry.space_group_name_H-M   'P 1'
#
loop_
_entity.id
_entity.type
_entity.pdbx_description
1 polymer ?
#
loop_
_entity_poly.entity_id
_entity_poly.type
_entity_poly.pdbx_seq_one_letter_code
_entity_poly.pdbx_strand_id
1 'polypeptide(L)'
;MTKSEYRKCKVLYNSQLLFQHRLYADLETILYHVHLFQPLSQLMKHTALYVRNAVPQEASQALTRIHCICHHSTKLKEVITRDLLPSSTMIKDLSQEFGLPISQEEVTDRKFLAMSPLPAPNLEDFRGRNSTLTYEILAHQEKYLQWWDTMMLKNKGQKHSLIQVFFI
;
A
#
# COMPACT_ATOMS: atom_id res chain seq x y z
N MET A 1 13.28 24.11 -17.66
CA MET A 1 11.93 24.07 -17.07
C MET A 1 11.20 22.85 -17.61
N THR A 2 10.70 21.95 -16.77
CA THR A 2 9.36 21.34 -16.91
C THR A 2 9.06 20.42 -15.72
N LYS A 3 8.04 20.86 -14.97
CA LYS A 3 7.30 20.27 -13.84
C LYS A 3 7.52 18.77 -13.60
N SER A 4 7.93 18.43 -12.38
CA SER A 4 7.76 17.09 -11.82
C SER A 4 6.29 16.69 -11.91
N GLU A 5 6.00 15.67 -12.72
CA GLU A 5 4.71 15.00 -12.71
C GLU A 5 4.55 14.31 -11.36
N TYR A 6 3.98 15.02 -10.38
CA TYR A 6 3.35 14.37 -9.25
C TYR A 6 2.32 13.39 -9.82
N ARG A 7 2.67 12.09 -9.87
CA ARG A 7 1.79 11.02 -10.34
C ARG A 7 0.45 11.18 -9.63
N LYS A 8 -0.60 11.52 -10.39
CA LYS A 8 -1.96 11.64 -9.87
C LYS A 8 -2.41 10.27 -9.38
N CYS A 9 -2.31 10.02 -8.07
CA CYS A 9 -2.80 8.78 -7.47
C CYS A 9 -4.33 8.79 -7.53
N LYS A 10 -4.92 7.75 -8.12
CA LYS A 10 -6.36 7.58 -8.18
C LYS A 10 -6.80 6.75 -6.98
N VAL A 11 -7.46 7.40 -6.02
CA VAL A 11 -7.99 6.74 -4.83
C VAL A 11 -9.50 6.55 -4.99
N LEU A 12 -9.95 5.30 -4.88
CA LEU A 12 -11.37 4.95 -4.88
C LEU A 12 -11.78 4.63 -3.44
N TYR A 13 -12.63 5.48 -2.85
CA TYR A 13 -13.02 5.38 -1.46
C TYR A 13 -14.55 5.43 -1.32
N ASN A 14 -15.09 4.68 -0.36
CA ASN A 14 -16.48 4.80 0.06
C ASN A 14 -16.63 4.35 1.53
N SER A 15 -16.84 5.31 2.43
CA SER A 15 -17.01 5.07 3.88
C SER A 15 -18.28 4.31 4.24
N GLN A 16 -19.27 4.27 3.34
CA GLN A 16 -20.54 3.59 3.56
C GLN A 16 -20.47 2.09 3.24
N LEU A 17 -19.38 1.63 2.61
CA LEU A 17 -19.18 0.20 2.33
C LEU A 17 -18.53 -0.47 3.53
N LEU A 18 -19.14 -1.57 3.96
CA LEU A 18 -18.56 -2.47 4.94
C LEU A 18 -17.96 -3.68 4.21
N PHE A 19 -16.72 -4.02 4.54
CA PHE A 19 -16.04 -5.18 4.00
C PHE A 19 -16.08 -6.31 5.02
N GLN A 20 -16.66 -7.45 4.63
CA GLN A 20 -16.68 -8.64 5.47
C GLN A 20 -15.40 -9.47 5.33
N HIS A 21 -14.77 -9.41 4.15
CA HIS A 21 -13.64 -10.26 3.77
C HIS A 21 -12.52 -9.39 3.20
N ARG A 22 -11.29 -9.69 3.57
CA ARG A 22 -10.11 -9.00 3.03
C ARG A 22 -9.64 -9.72 1.76
N LEU A 23 -9.96 -9.14 0.60
CA LEU A 23 -9.71 -9.72 -0.73
C LEU A 23 -8.22 -10.06 -1.00
N TYR A 24 -7.30 -9.34 -0.36
CA TYR A 24 -5.86 -9.46 -0.59
C TYR A 24 -5.09 -9.84 0.67
N ALA A 25 -5.68 -10.62 1.57
CA ALA A 25 -5.00 -11.10 2.77
C ALA A 25 -3.74 -11.90 2.43
N ASP A 26 -3.79 -12.72 1.37
CA ASP A 26 -2.70 -13.62 0.95
C ASP A 26 -1.54 -12.93 0.20
N LEU A 27 -1.56 -11.59 0.14
CA LEU A 27 -0.58 -10.77 -0.54
C LEU A 27 0.21 -9.86 0.41
N GLU A 28 0.10 -10.03 1.73
CA GLU A 28 0.77 -9.18 2.74
C GLU A 28 2.27 -8.99 2.53
N THR A 29 2.95 -9.94 1.89
CA THR A 29 4.39 -9.86 1.57
C THR A 29 4.71 -9.23 0.21
N ILE A 30 3.73 -9.12 -0.71
CA ILE A 30 3.93 -8.75 -2.13
C ILE A 30 3.25 -7.41 -2.49
N LEU A 31 2.20 -7.02 -1.76
CA LEU A 31 1.36 -5.86 -2.10
C LEU A 31 2.11 -4.53 -2.16
N TYR A 32 3.26 -4.41 -1.51
CA TYR A 32 3.98 -3.15 -1.43
C TYR A 32 4.72 -2.79 -2.73
N HIS A 33 4.92 -3.72 -3.67
CA HIS A 33 5.82 -3.49 -4.82
C HIS A 33 5.39 -4.14 -6.15
N VAL A 34 4.09 -4.25 -6.46
CA VAL A 34 3.69 -4.68 -7.81
C VAL A 34 3.80 -3.49 -8.77
N HIS A 35 4.94 -3.38 -9.46
CA HIS A 35 5.19 -2.40 -10.51
C HIS A 35 5.20 -3.07 -11.87
N LEU A 36 4.36 -2.61 -12.79
CA LEU A 36 4.40 -3.09 -14.17
C LEU A 36 5.70 -2.61 -14.85
N PHE A 37 6.38 -3.48 -15.60
CA PHE A 37 7.60 -3.12 -16.33
C PHE A 37 7.36 -2.09 -17.44
N GLN A 38 6.11 -1.94 -17.87
CA GLN A 38 5.66 -0.91 -18.80
C GLN A 38 4.35 -0.28 -18.31
N PRO A 39 4.09 0.99 -18.66
CA PRO A 39 2.79 1.63 -18.50
C PRO A 39 1.65 0.75 -19.00
N LEU A 40 0.57 0.68 -18.22
CA LEU A 40 -0.62 -0.10 -18.55
C LEU A 40 -1.16 0.19 -19.97
N SER A 41 -1.15 1.46 -20.39
CA SER A 41 -1.58 1.88 -21.72
C SER A 41 -0.73 1.35 -22.87
N GLN A 42 0.54 1.02 -22.61
CA GLN A 42 1.43 0.37 -23.57
C GLN A 42 1.19 -1.15 -23.59
N LEU A 43 1.09 -1.76 -22.41
CA LEU A 43 0.79 -3.19 -22.28
C LEU A 43 -0.51 -3.58 -22.99
N MET A 44 -1.57 -2.75 -22.88
CA MET A 44 -2.86 -2.99 -23.56
C MET A 44 -2.79 -3.04 -25.09
N LYS A 45 -1.71 -2.53 -25.69
CA LYS A 45 -1.49 -2.57 -27.15
C LYS A 45 -0.81 -3.86 -27.60
N HIS A 46 -0.27 -4.65 -26.68
CA HIS A 46 0.43 -5.88 -27.02
C HIS A 46 -0.58 -6.91 -27.57
N THR A 47 -0.39 -7.32 -28.81
CA THR A 47 -1.25 -8.32 -29.47
C THR A 47 -1.24 -9.66 -28.75
N ALA A 48 -0.13 -10.00 -28.09
CA ALA A 48 0.02 -11.22 -27.29
C ALA A 48 -1.04 -11.38 -26.19
N LEU A 49 -1.61 -10.30 -25.65
CA LEU A 49 -2.69 -10.38 -24.66
C LEU A 49 -3.99 -10.98 -25.22
N TYR A 50 -4.18 -10.90 -26.54
CA TYR A 50 -5.39 -11.37 -27.23
C TYR A 50 -5.17 -12.71 -27.93
N VAL A 51 -3.93 -13.21 -27.96
CA VAL A 51 -3.60 -14.54 -28.50
C VAL A 51 -3.84 -15.58 -27.41
N ARG A 52 -4.63 -16.60 -27.73
CA ARG A 52 -4.93 -17.70 -26.80
C ARG A 52 -3.63 -18.37 -26.33
N ASN A 53 -3.47 -18.51 -25.01
CA ASN A 53 -2.34 -19.16 -24.32
C ASN A 53 -0.98 -18.47 -24.49
N ALA A 54 -0.90 -17.25 -25.02
CA ALA A 54 0.37 -16.52 -25.07
C ALA A 54 0.77 -15.89 -23.73
N VAL A 55 -0.21 -15.65 -22.85
CA VAL A 55 -0.05 -15.08 -21.51
C VAL A 55 -0.98 -15.84 -20.56
N PRO A 56 -0.61 -16.05 -19.28
CA PRO A 56 -1.52 -16.58 -18.27
C PRO A 56 -2.86 -15.85 -18.26
N GLN A 57 -3.94 -16.62 -18.24
CA GLN A 57 -5.30 -16.09 -18.29
C GLN A 57 -5.58 -15.14 -17.13
N GLU A 58 -5.12 -15.48 -15.93
CA GLU A 58 -5.28 -14.66 -14.73
C GLU A 58 -4.56 -13.31 -14.88
N ALA A 59 -3.34 -13.29 -15.46
CA ALA A 59 -2.58 -12.06 -15.69
C ALA A 59 -3.24 -11.15 -16.73
N SER A 60 -3.76 -11.70 -17.83
CA SER A 60 -4.45 -10.91 -18.87
C SER A 60 -5.79 -10.35 -18.37
N GLN A 61 -6.53 -11.13 -17.58
CA GLN A 61 -7.75 -10.69 -16.91
C GLN A 61 -7.45 -9.60 -15.88
N ALA A 62 -6.39 -9.76 -15.07
CA ALA A 62 -5.95 -8.76 -14.11
C ALA A 62 -5.66 -7.41 -14.79
N LEU A 63 -4.90 -7.44 -15.89
CA LEU A 63 -4.58 -6.26 -16.68
C LEU A 63 -5.85 -5.55 -17.21
N THR A 64 -6.79 -6.31 -17.76
CA THR A 64 -8.05 -5.78 -18.29
C THR A 64 -8.89 -5.13 -17.20
N ARG A 65 -8.99 -5.78 -16.03
CA ARG A 65 -9.69 -5.29 -14.85
C ARG A 65 -9.06 -3.97 -14.35
N ILE A 66 -7.75 -3.93 -14.20
CA ILE A 66 -7.01 -2.72 -13.77
C ILE A 66 -7.18 -1.59 -14.80
N HIS A 67 -7.14 -1.89 -16.10
CA HIS A 67 -7.38 -0.90 -17.14
C HIS A 67 -8.79 -0.28 -17.03
N CYS A 68 -9.82 -1.11 -16.83
CA CYS A 68 -11.17 -0.64 -16.59
C CYS A 68 -11.32 0.19 -15.31
N ILE A 69 -10.62 -0.17 -14.23
CA ILE A 69 -10.58 0.66 -13.01
C ILE A 69 -9.95 2.03 -13.31
N CYS A 70 -8.80 2.04 -13.99
CA CYS A 70 -8.04 3.26 -14.29
C CYS A 70 -8.80 4.21 -15.22
N HIS A 71 -9.43 3.69 -16.28
CA HIS A 71 -10.03 4.51 -17.34
C HIS A 71 -11.54 4.70 -17.21
N HIS A 72 -12.29 3.72 -16.70
CA HIS A 72 -13.75 3.70 -16.81
C HIS A 72 -14.50 3.86 -15.48
N SER A 73 -13.81 3.74 -14.34
CA SER A 73 -14.45 3.78 -13.01
C SER A 73 -14.04 5.04 -12.26
N THR A 74 -14.96 5.76 -11.66
CA THR A 74 -14.62 6.94 -10.82
C THR A 74 -14.96 6.72 -9.35
N LYS A 75 -15.84 5.75 -9.07
CA LYS A 75 -16.33 5.43 -7.73
C LYS A 75 -16.05 3.98 -7.39
N LEU A 76 -15.75 3.71 -6.12
CA LEU A 76 -15.52 2.34 -5.63
C LEU A 76 -16.75 1.45 -5.86
N LYS A 77 -17.96 1.98 -5.71
CA LYS A 77 -19.20 1.23 -5.98
C LYS A 77 -19.25 0.66 -7.40
N GLU A 78 -18.82 1.41 -8.41
CA GLU A 78 -18.80 0.95 -9.81
C GLU A 78 -17.87 -0.25 -9.98
N VAL A 79 -16.68 -0.17 -9.37
CA VAL A 79 -15.67 -1.24 -9.37
C VAL A 79 -16.22 -2.52 -8.74
N ILE A 80 -16.91 -2.42 -7.60
CA ILE A 80 -17.53 -3.58 -6.94
C ILE A 80 -18.68 -4.15 -7.78
N THR A 81 -19.59 -3.31 -8.26
CA THR A 81 -20.77 -3.78 -9.03
C THR A 81 -20.42 -4.45 -10.35
N ARG A 82 -19.25 -4.14 -10.91
CA ARG A 82 -18.75 -4.68 -12.18
C ARG A 82 -17.73 -5.80 -11.99
N ASP A 83 -17.51 -6.25 -10.76
CA ASP A 83 -16.49 -7.25 -10.40
C ASP A 83 -15.10 -6.93 -10.99
N LEU A 84 -14.68 -5.66 -10.86
CA LEU A 84 -13.43 -5.20 -11.46
C LEU A 84 -12.22 -5.40 -10.54
N LEU A 85 -12.40 -5.83 -9.29
CA LEU A 85 -11.26 -6.11 -8.42
C LEU A 85 -10.60 -7.43 -8.85
N PRO A 86 -9.31 -7.46 -9.19
CA PRO A 86 -8.61 -8.72 -9.44
C PRO A 86 -8.54 -9.56 -8.16
N SER A 87 -8.44 -10.88 -8.29
CA SER A 87 -8.18 -11.77 -7.15
C SER A 87 -6.72 -11.69 -6.72
N SER A 88 -6.38 -12.31 -5.57
CA SER A 88 -4.99 -12.40 -5.12
C SER A 88 -4.11 -13.21 -6.09
N THR A 89 -4.65 -14.26 -6.71
CA THR A 89 -3.97 -15.07 -7.73
C THR A 89 -3.71 -14.27 -9.00
N MET A 90 -4.70 -13.50 -9.47
CA MET A 90 -4.57 -12.58 -10.60
C MET A 90 -3.42 -11.59 -10.42
N ILE A 91 -3.27 -11.04 -9.22
CA ILE A 91 -2.18 -10.09 -8.91
C ILE A 91 -0.80 -10.79 -8.89
N LYS A 92 -0.71 -12.04 -8.40
CA LYS A 92 0.54 -12.81 -8.39
C LYS A 92 1.00 -13.11 -9.82
N ASP A 93 0.10 -13.64 -10.65
CA ASP A 93 0.42 -13.97 -12.04
C ASP A 93 0.73 -12.70 -12.85
N LEU A 94 0.00 -11.62 -12.61
CA LEU A 94 0.30 -10.30 -13.19
C LEU A 94 1.72 -9.84 -12.83
N SER A 95 2.11 -9.96 -11.56
CA SER A 95 3.44 -9.56 -11.10
C SER A 95 4.54 -10.46 -11.65
N GLN A 96 4.27 -11.75 -11.88
CA GLN A 96 5.23 -12.67 -12.45
C GLN A 96 5.47 -12.39 -13.94
N GLU A 97 4.41 -12.09 -14.69
CA GLU A 97 4.48 -11.91 -16.14
C GLU A 97 4.84 -10.49 -16.57
N PHE A 98 4.31 -9.50 -15.85
CA PHE A 98 4.43 -8.08 -16.20
C PHE A 98 5.08 -7.24 -15.10
N GLY A 99 5.49 -7.84 -13.99
CA GLY A 99 6.15 -7.11 -12.91
C GLY A 99 7.61 -6.79 -13.23
N LEU A 100 8.12 -5.73 -12.61
CA LEU A 100 9.56 -5.54 -12.47
C LEU A 100 10.09 -6.47 -11.37
N PRO A 101 11.24 -7.13 -11.58
CA PRO A 101 11.93 -7.76 -10.47
C PRO A 101 12.24 -6.68 -9.44
N ILE A 102 11.80 -6.89 -8.20
CA ILE A 102 12.08 -5.98 -7.09
C ILE A 102 13.60 -5.89 -6.97
N SER A 103 14.17 -4.74 -7.31
CA SER A 103 15.62 -4.55 -7.15
C SER A 103 15.91 -4.37 -5.66
N GLN A 104 16.99 -4.96 -5.17
CA GLN A 104 17.33 -4.96 -3.74
C GLN A 104 17.56 -3.53 -3.21
N GLU A 105 17.77 -2.56 -4.10
CA GLU A 105 17.83 -1.12 -3.81
C GLU A 105 16.47 -0.52 -3.40
N GLU A 106 15.33 -0.96 -3.95
CA GLU A 106 13.99 -0.49 -3.52
C GLU A 106 13.60 -1.04 -2.14
N VAL A 107 14.17 -2.19 -1.75
CA VAL A 107 14.06 -2.75 -0.40
C VAL A 107 14.90 -1.96 0.61
N THR A 108 15.95 -1.25 0.16
CA THR A 108 16.88 -0.50 1.02
C THR A 108 16.66 1.01 1.06
N ASP A 109 15.99 1.61 0.07
CA ASP A 109 15.67 3.04 0.09
C ASP A 109 14.57 3.41 1.10
N ARG A 110 13.97 2.38 1.70
CA ARG A 110 13.31 2.48 3.00
C ARG A 110 14.07 1.62 3.99
N LYS A 111 15.01 2.25 4.70
CA LYS A 111 15.31 1.91 6.09
C LYS A 111 14.02 2.02 6.92
N PHE A 112 13.11 1.07 6.74
CA PHE A 112 12.39 0.58 7.88
C PHE A 112 13.45 0.03 8.80
N LEU A 113 13.55 0.68 9.97
CA LEU A 113 14.22 0.17 11.14
C LEU A 113 14.04 -1.34 11.15
N ALA A 114 15.14 -2.08 10.99
CA ALA A 114 15.18 -3.48 11.35
C ALA A 114 14.81 -3.54 12.83
N MET A 115 13.51 -3.65 13.12
CA MET A 115 13.07 -4.17 14.38
C MET A 115 13.55 -5.60 14.39
N SER A 116 14.60 -5.83 15.17
CA SER A 116 15.01 -7.16 15.63
C SER A 116 13.74 -7.98 15.94
N PRO A 117 13.67 -9.26 15.55
CA PRO A 117 12.52 -10.09 15.85
C PRO A 117 12.40 -10.18 17.37
N LEU A 118 11.45 -9.43 17.96
CA LEU A 118 11.08 -9.68 19.34
C LEU A 118 10.45 -11.07 19.39
N PRO A 119 10.86 -11.92 20.34
CA PRO A 119 10.26 -13.23 20.50
C PRO A 119 8.77 -13.04 20.76
N ALA A 120 7.94 -13.81 20.05
CA ALA A 120 6.50 -13.76 20.19
C ALA A 120 6.12 -13.87 21.68
N PRO A 121 5.32 -12.94 22.24
CA PRO A 121 4.89 -13.06 23.62
C PRO A 121 3.99 -14.28 23.72
N ASN A 122 4.36 -15.19 24.61
CA ASN A 122 3.53 -16.32 24.99
C ASN A 122 2.15 -15.83 25.48
N LEU A 123 1.11 -16.58 25.11
CA LEU A 123 -0.30 -16.21 25.28
C LEU A 123 -0.77 -16.14 26.76
N GLU A 124 0.08 -16.48 27.72
CA GLU A 124 -0.29 -16.64 29.14
C GLU A 124 -0.12 -15.37 30.00
N ASP A 125 0.45 -14.28 29.46
CA ASP A 125 0.85 -13.12 30.28
C ASP A 125 -0.21 -11.98 30.36
N PHE A 126 -1.40 -12.19 29.78
CA PHE A 126 -2.41 -11.14 29.61
C PHE A 126 -3.20 -10.76 30.88
N ARG A 127 -2.94 -11.39 32.03
CA ARG A 127 -3.76 -11.14 33.24
C ARG A 127 -3.18 -10.12 34.23
N GLY A 128 -1.92 -9.71 34.08
CA GLY A 128 -1.24 -8.84 35.07
C GLY A 128 -0.85 -7.43 34.59
N ARG A 129 -0.94 -7.14 33.29
CA ARG A 129 -0.20 -6.01 32.67
C ARG A 129 -1.03 -4.78 32.26
N ASN A 130 -2.31 -4.74 32.64
CA ASN A 130 -3.20 -3.64 32.28
C ASN A 130 -2.95 -2.35 33.07
N SER A 131 -2.28 -2.44 34.24
CA SER A 131 -2.01 -1.28 35.09
C SER A 131 -0.78 -0.47 34.66
N THR A 132 0.25 -1.12 34.10
CA THR A 132 1.50 -0.45 33.71
C THR A 132 1.45 0.11 32.28
N LEU A 133 0.67 -0.52 31.39
CA LEU A 133 0.57 -0.12 29.99
C LEU A 133 0.06 1.32 29.84
N THR A 134 -0.92 1.74 30.65
CA THR A 134 -1.45 3.11 30.62
C THR A 134 -0.38 4.13 31.02
N TYR A 135 0.45 3.81 32.02
CA TYR A 135 1.54 4.68 32.45
C TYR A 135 2.65 4.76 31.40
N GLU A 136 3.01 3.65 30.77
CA GLU A 136 3.98 3.61 29.67
C GLU A 136 3.51 4.41 28.44
N ILE A 137 2.22 4.33 28.10
CA ILE A 137 1.60 5.11 27.02
C ILE A 137 1.67 6.61 27.35
N LEU A 138 1.30 7.01 28.57
CA LEU A 138 1.35 8.41 29.00
C LEU A 138 2.77 8.96 29.01
N ALA A 139 3.74 8.20 29.53
CA ALA A 139 5.15 8.58 29.53
C ALA A 139 5.73 8.70 28.10
N HIS A 140 5.26 7.86 27.18
CA HIS A 140 5.64 7.96 25.77
C HIS A 140 5.04 9.19 25.09
N GLN A 141 3.76 9.49 25.36
CA GLN A 141 3.08 10.68 24.84
C GLN A 141 3.72 11.97 25.34
N GLU A 142 4.10 12.04 26.61
CA GLU A 142 4.78 13.20 27.19
C GLU A 142 6.14 13.45 26.51
N LYS A 143 6.92 12.39 26.29
CA LYS A 143 8.19 12.48 25.54
C LYS A 143 7.98 12.97 24.10
N TYR A 144 6.91 12.50 23.44
CA TYR A 144 6.58 12.94 22.08
C TYR A 144 6.21 14.43 22.05
N LEU A 145 5.42 14.91 23.01
CA LEU A 145 5.05 16.32 23.12
C LEU A 145 6.26 17.21 23.40
N GLN A 146 7.16 16.80 24.31
CA GLN A 146 8.40 17.52 24.58
C GLN A 146 9.34 17.58 23.36
N TRP A 147 9.44 16.48 22.61
CA TRP A 147 10.16 16.46 21.34
C TRP A 147 9.50 17.40 20.32
N TRP A 148 8.17 17.42 20.25
CA TRP A 148 7.42 18.28 19.35
C TRP A 148 7.64 19.76 19.68
N ASP A 149 7.55 20.16 20.94
CA ASP A 149 7.86 21.53 21.38
C ASP A 149 9.31 21.91 21.05
N THR A 150 10.26 21.00 21.28
CA THR A 150 11.67 21.20 20.95
C THR A 150 11.86 21.40 19.44
N MET A 151 11.15 20.62 18.61
CA MET A 151 11.18 20.74 17.16
C MET A 151 10.48 22.01 16.67
N MET A 152 9.39 22.45 17.32
CA MET A 152 8.69 23.68 16.99
C MET A 152 9.48 24.93 17.37
N LEU A 153 10.22 24.91 18.50
CA LEU A 153 11.19 25.94 18.83
C LEU A 153 12.36 25.97 17.83
N LYS A 154 12.85 24.80 17.40
CA LYS A 154 13.92 24.68 16.40
C LYS A 154 13.48 25.13 15.00
N ASN A 155 12.20 24.97 14.65
CA ASN A 155 11.64 25.35 13.34
C ASN A 155 11.18 26.82 13.24
N LYS A 156 11.26 27.64 14.30
CA LYS A 156 10.96 29.09 14.22
C LYS A 156 11.86 29.87 13.23
N GLY A 157 12.97 29.28 12.77
CA GLY A 157 13.84 29.83 11.72
C GLY A 157 13.68 29.21 10.33
N GLN A 158 12.91 28.14 10.15
CA GLN A 158 12.76 27.45 8.87
C GLN A 158 11.28 27.26 8.54
N LYS A 159 10.76 28.15 7.68
CA LYS A 159 9.43 28.01 7.09
C LYS A 159 9.42 26.74 6.22
N HIS A 160 8.39 25.92 6.43
CA HIS A 160 8.01 24.70 5.70
C HIS A 160 8.53 23.37 6.25
N SER A 161 7.78 22.79 7.19
CA SER A 161 7.63 21.33 7.29
C SER A 161 6.27 21.01 7.91
N LEU A 162 5.31 20.64 7.05
CA LEU A 162 4.05 20.05 7.48
C LEU A 162 4.21 18.54 7.42
N ILE A 163 4.33 17.91 8.58
CA ILE A 163 4.09 16.47 8.74
C ILE A 163 2.84 16.36 9.59
N GLN A 164 1.73 15.98 8.95
CA GLN A 164 0.58 15.41 9.62
C GLN A 164 0.33 14.04 8.98
N VAL A 165 0.73 13.00 9.70
CA VAL A 165 0.27 11.63 9.46
C VAL A 165 -0.70 11.35 10.60
N PHE A 166 -1.99 11.34 10.30
CA PHE A 166 -3.00 10.74 11.16
C PHE A 166 -3.32 9.36 10.60
N PHE A 167 -3.09 8.32 11.41
CA PHE A 167 -3.69 7.01 11.25
C PHE A 167 -4.94 6.98 12.13
N ILE A 168 -6.11 6.91 11.50
CA ILE A 168 -7.28 6.12 11.96
C ILE A 168 -7.87 5.49 10.70
#